data_AF-A0AAD6MFP8-F1
#
_entry.id   AF-A0AAD6MFP8-F1
#
_cell.length_a   1.000
_cell.length_b   1.000
_cell.length_c   1.000
_cell.angle_alpha   90.00
_cell.angle_beta   90.00
_cell.angle_gamma   90.00
#
_symmetry.space_group_name_H-M   'P 1'
#
loop_
_entity.id
_entity.type
_entity.pdbx_description
1 polymer ?
#
loop_
_entity_poly.entity_id
_entity_poly.type
_entity_poly.pdbx_seq_one_letter_code
_entity_poly.pdbx_strand_id
1 'polypeptide(L)'
;MGILHEDVVVISQAEKPGEPAVITVNCPDKTGLGCDLCRVILLFGLSICREDAQTDGKWCYLVFWVAGKPNTRWDLLKKRLLEVCPSYFSTSEFDYYKPENQQPKPPDVFLLKFWCSYDREGLLHDVTEVLWELELTIKRVKVSTAPDGRVLDLFFITDNRELLRTKMRQEETIHYLKNVLGKALISCEIELAGAEVTACSQSFLPPAITEDMFNLELPNKHRSGFLVPNPVSVTVDNTLSPAHTLIQLLCKDHKGLSYDIMRTLKDYHIQISYGRFFANRKGNCEVDLFLMQADGKKIVDPNKQNALCSRLRMELLRPVRLAVVSRGPDTELLVANPVELSGRGRPLVFHDITLALKTLNTRIFSVEIGRHMIHDREWEVYRILLDEGDGLPVSRNKIEEGVRKVLMGWE
;
A
#
# COMPACT_ATOMS: atom_id res chain seq x y z
N MET A 1 -3.33 36.83 -1.86
CA MET A 1 -4.70 36.33 -1.62
C MET A 1 -4.54 35.00 -0.91
N GLY A 2 -5.11 34.85 0.29
CA GLY A 2 -5.01 33.59 1.04
C GLY A 2 -5.94 32.55 0.43
N ILE A 3 -5.43 31.37 0.12
CA ILE A 3 -6.25 30.19 -0.14
C ILE A 3 -6.94 29.84 1.18
N LEU A 4 -8.28 29.75 1.20
CA LEU A 4 -8.98 29.30 2.40
C LEU A 4 -8.64 27.83 2.63
N HIS A 5 -8.55 27.40 3.90
CA HIS A 5 -8.21 26.01 4.24
C HIS A 5 -9.17 24.98 3.59
N GLU A 6 -10.39 25.39 3.25
CA GLU A 6 -11.39 24.55 2.58
C GLU A 6 -11.12 24.33 1.08
N ASP A 7 -10.33 25.22 0.46
CA ASP A 7 -9.98 25.21 -0.98
C ASP A 7 -8.73 24.39 -1.29
N VAL A 8 -7.99 23.96 -0.25
CA VAL A 8 -6.76 23.19 -0.40
C VAL A 8 -7.02 21.82 -1.01
N VAL A 9 -8.11 21.16 -0.62
CA VAL A 9 -8.57 19.89 -1.19
C VAL A 9 -10.04 20.01 -1.55
N VAL A 10 -10.34 19.91 -2.84
CA VAL A 10 -11.70 19.93 -3.37
C VAL A 10 -12.01 18.55 -3.96
N ILE A 11 -13.15 17.98 -3.58
CA ILE A 11 -13.62 16.71 -4.11
C ILE A 11 -14.95 16.95 -4.81
N SER A 12 -14.98 16.69 -6.11
CA SER A 12 -16.19 16.72 -6.94
C SER A 12 -16.60 15.29 -7.26
N GLN A 13 -17.74 14.85 -6.72
CA GLN A 13 -18.26 13.51 -7.00
C GLN A 13 -18.84 13.44 -8.41
N ALA A 14 -18.82 12.25 -9.01
CA ALA A 14 -19.34 12.02 -10.34
C ALA A 14 -20.85 12.29 -10.43
N GLU A 15 -21.28 13.00 -11.48
CA GLU A 15 -22.69 13.29 -11.72
C GLU A 15 -23.44 12.07 -12.29
N LYS A 16 -22.72 11.18 -12.99
CA LYS A 16 -23.29 9.97 -13.61
C LYS A 16 -22.59 8.69 -13.15
N PRO A 17 -23.32 7.57 -13.10
CA PRO A 17 -22.73 6.26 -12.84
C PRO A 17 -21.63 5.94 -13.87
N GLY A 18 -20.45 5.55 -13.37
CA GLY A 18 -19.31 5.17 -14.22
C GLY A 18 -18.40 6.33 -14.65
N GLU A 19 -18.75 7.59 -14.33
CA GLU A 19 -17.81 8.70 -14.43
C GLU A 19 -16.89 8.74 -13.18
N PRO A 20 -15.61 9.13 -13.33
CA PRO A 20 -14.70 9.24 -12.20
C PRO A 20 -15.02 10.49 -11.36
N ALA A 21 -14.86 10.39 -10.04
CA ALA A 21 -14.83 11.57 -9.18
C ALA A 21 -13.50 12.32 -9.39
N VAL A 22 -13.48 13.62 -9.10
CA VAL A 22 -12.30 14.48 -9.27
C VAL A 22 -11.84 14.98 -7.91
N ILE A 23 -10.57 14.76 -7.59
CA ILE A 23 -9.91 15.31 -6.42
C ILE A 23 -8.89 16.34 -6.90
N THR A 24 -9.06 17.59 -6.48
CA THR A 24 -8.13 18.68 -6.76
C THR A 24 -7.41 19.07 -5.49
N VAL A 25 -6.08 19.17 -5.55
CA VAL A 25 -5.22 19.60 -4.46
C VAL A 25 -4.44 20.84 -4.90
N ASN A 26 -4.53 21.91 -4.12
CA ASN A 26 -3.84 23.16 -4.35
C ASN A 26 -3.19 23.63 -3.04
N CYS A 27 -1.91 23.32 -2.86
CA CYS A 27 -1.20 23.55 -1.60
C CYS A 27 0.28 23.84 -1.81
N PRO A 28 1.01 24.31 -0.78
CA PRO A 28 2.46 24.40 -0.87
C PRO A 28 3.06 23.03 -1.17
N ASP A 29 4.13 23.01 -1.96
CA ASP A 29 4.79 21.78 -2.33
C ASP A 29 5.73 21.30 -1.22
N LYS A 30 5.90 19.97 -1.14
CA LYS A 30 6.94 19.34 -0.34
C LYS A 30 7.43 18.09 -1.08
N THR A 31 8.70 17.75 -0.87
CA THR A 31 9.25 16.50 -1.39
C THR A 31 8.41 15.31 -0.96
N GLY A 32 7.94 14.53 -1.94
CA GLY A 32 7.14 13.33 -1.72
C GLY A 32 5.64 13.56 -1.50
N LEU A 33 5.12 14.78 -1.63
CA LEU A 33 3.68 15.06 -1.49
C LEU A 33 2.81 14.21 -2.43
N GLY A 34 3.17 14.09 -3.72
CA GLY A 34 2.44 13.26 -4.68
C GLY A 34 2.36 11.79 -4.24
N CYS A 35 3.45 11.25 -3.68
CA CYS A 35 3.47 9.90 -3.10
C CYS A 35 2.51 9.79 -1.90
N ASP A 36 2.54 10.77 -0.99
CA ASP A 36 1.67 10.79 0.19
C ASP A 36 0.18 10.83 -0.21
N LEU A 37 -0.17 11.68 -1.19
CA LEU A 37 -1.54 11.82 -1.71
C LEU A 37 -2.00 10.54 -2.40
N CYS A 38 -1.20 9.99 -3.33
CA CYS A 38 -1.50 8.72 -4.01
C CYS A 38 -1.70 7.59 -3.00
N ARG A 39 -0.90 7.56 -1.93
CA ARG A 39 -1.02 6.57 -0.86
C ARG A 39 -2.35 6.72 -0.11
N VAL A 40 -2.77 7.94 0.22
CA VAL A 40 -4.06 8.19 0.88
C VAL A 40 -5.21 7.76 -0.04
N ILE A 41 -5.19 8.15 -1.32
CA ILE A 41 -6.21 7.73 -2.31
C ILE A 41 -6.30 6.19 -2.37
N LEU A 42 -5.14 5.51 -2.46
CA LEU A 42 -5.08 4.05 -2.50
C LEU A 42 -5.58 3.42 -1.19
N LEU A 43 -5.30 4.01 -0.03
CA LEU A 43 -5.78 3.53 1.28
C LEU A 43 -7.32 3.53 1.35
N PHE A 44 -8.00 4.44 0.66
CA PHE A 44 -9.46 4.46 0.55
C PHE A 44 -10.01 3.52 -0.53
N GLY A 45 -9.15 2.69 -1.13
CA GLY A 45 -9.52 1.72 -2.14
C GLY A 45 -9.90 2.33 -3.48
N LEU A 46 -9.51 3.59 -3.72
CA LEU A 46 -9.77 4.31 -4.96
C LEU A 46 -8.68 4.01 -5.98
N SER A 47 -9.07 3.90 -7.26
CA SER A 47 -8.13 3.73 -8.37
C SER A 47 -8.01 5.03 -9.16
N ILE A 48 -6.79 5.48 -9.43
CA ILE A 48 -6.53 6.70 -10.21
C ILE A 48 -6.55 6.32 -11.69
N CYS A 49 -7.49 6.90 -12.45
CA CYS A 49 -7.61 6.65 -13.89
C CYS A 49 -6.90 7.71 -14.72
N ARG A 50 -6.81 8.92 -14.19
CA ARG A 50 -6.06 10.04 -14.78
C ARG A 50 -5.51 10.90 -13.67
N GLU A 51 -4.34 11.47 -13.90
CA GLU A 51 -3.76 12.49 -13.04
C GLU A 51 -3.06 13.55 -13.88
N ASP A 52 -3.25 14.81 -13.52
CA ASP A 52 -2.48 15.94 -14.04
C ASP A 52 -1.83 16.64 -12.83
N ALA A 53 -0.51 16.83 -12.90
CA ALA A 53 0.29 17.37 -11.81
C ALA A 53 1.17 18.51 -12.31
N GLN A 54 1.22 19.62 -11.58
CA GLN A 54 2.11 20.74 -11.84
C GLN A 54 2.62 21.34 -10.54
N THR A 55 3.90 21.68 -10.48
CA THR A 55 4.51 22.40 -9.36
C THR A 55 5.60 23.34 -9.84
N ASP A 56 5.76 24.46 -9.13
CA ASP A 56 6.91 25.37 -9.27
C ASP A 56 8.01 25.12 -8.22
N GLY A 57 7.86 24.04 -7.43
CA GLY A 57 8.72 23.66 -6.31
C GLY A 57 8.37 24.37 -4.99
N LYS A 58 7.43 25.32 -5.00
CA LYS A 58 6.90 26.00 -3.80
C LYS A 58 5.42 25.74 -3.62
N TRP A 59 4.68 25.66 -4.72
CA TRP A 59 3.25 25.42 -4.81
C TRP A 59 2.99 24.35 -5.84
N CYS A 60 2.02 23.49 -5.53
CA CYS A 60 1.57 22.45 -6.44
C CYS A 60 0.07 22.57 -6.71
N TYR A 61 -0.30 22.17 -7.91
CA TYR A 61 -1.67 21.97 -8.35
C TYR A 61 -1.77 20.56 -8.94
N LEU A 62 -2.54 19.70 -8.28
CA LEU A 62 -2.68 18.29 -8.62
C LEU A 62 -4.16 17.97 -8.82
N VAL A 63 -4.49 17.24 -9.88
CA VAL A 63 -5.86 16.80 -10.17
C VAL A 63 -5.84 15.30 -10.41
N PHE A 64 -6.66 14.57 -9.66
CA PHE A 64 -6.81 13.13 -9.76
C PHE A 64 -8.24 12.79 -10.15
N TRP A 65 -8.41 12.03 -11.23
CA TRP A 65 -9.68 11.41 -11.58
C TRP A 65 -9.67 9.98 -11.05
N VAL A 66 -10.58 9.71 -10.11
CA VAL A 66 -10.59 8.47 -9.34
C VAL A 66 -11.89 7.70 -9.51
N ALA A 67 -11.76 6.39 -9.70
CA ALA A 67 -12.87 5.45 -9.61
C ALA A 67 -13.01 4.98 -8.17
N GLY A 68 -14.20 5.19 -7.59
CA GLY A 68 -14.52 4.82 -6.21
C GLY A 68 -15.58 3.75 -6.07
N LYS A 69 -15.75 3.28 -4.83
CA LYS A 69 -16.84 2.37 -4.46
C LYS A 69 -18.05 3.21 -4.05
N PRO A 70 -19.29 2.66 -4.16
CA PRO A 70 -20.49 3.37 -3.72
C PRO A 70 -20.44 3.88 -2.27
N ASN A 71 -19.73 3.15 -1.40
CA ASN A 71 -19.64 3.45 0.04
C ASN A 71 -18.37 4.25 0.42
N THR A 72 -17.70 4.89 -0.54
CA THR A 72 -16.50 5.69 -0.24
C THR A 72 -16.83 6.83 0.73
N ARG A 73 -16.08 6.90 1.84
CA ARG A 73 -16.21 7.93 2.89
C ARG A 73 -15.50 9.23 2.48
N TRP A 74 -16.06 9.95 1.52
CA TRP A 74 -15.46 11.16 0.91
C TRP A 74 -15.04 12.23 1.92
N ASP A 75 -15.82 12.46 2.98
CA ASP A 75 -15.49 13.46 4.00
C ASP A 75 -14.24 13.08 4.81
N LEU A 76 -14.10 11.79 5.14
CA LEU A 76 -12.90 11.30 5.83
C LEU A 76 -11.69 11.34 4.89
N LEU A 77 -11.87 10.97 3.62
CA LEU A 77 -10.81 11.08 2.61
C LEU A 77 -10.31 12.52 2.49
N LYS A 78 -11.21 13.50 2.39
CA LYS A 78 -10.84 14.93 2.34
C LYS A 78 -10.00 15.31 3.56
N LYS A 79 -10.39 14.89 4.77
CA LYS A 79 -9.61 15.15 5.99
C LYS A 79 -8.21 14.53 5.94
N ARG A 80 -8.07 13.28 5.48
CA ARG A 80 -6.76 12.62 5.36
C ARG A 80 -5.86 13.22 4.28
N LEU A 81 -6.44 13.68 3.18
CA LEU A 81 -5.70 14.42 2.15
C LEU A 81 -5.20 15.76 2.68
N LEU A 82 -6.02 16.49 3.46
CA LEU A 82 -5.61 17.75 4.09
C LEU A 82 -4.46 17.53 5.09
N GLU A 83 -4.49 16.46 5.87
CA GLU A 83 -3.44 16.15 6.85
C GLU A 83 -2.05 15.91 6.24
N VAL A 84 -1.98 15.46 4.97
CA VAL A 84 -0.69 15.27 4.29
C VAL A 84 -0.22 16.53 3.54
N CYS A 85 -1.12 17.49 3.29
CA CYS A 85 -0.79 18.76 2.66
C CYS A 85 0.01 19.67 3.61
N PRO A 86 1.09 20.33 3.14
CA PRO A 86 1.78 21.33 3.94
C PRO A 86 0.88 22.50 4.31
N SER A 87 1.07 23.03 5.52
CA SER A 87 0.38 24.25 5.95
C SER A 87 1.06 25.50 5.37
N TYR A 88 0.28 26.57 5.16
CA TYR A 88 0.80 27.88 4.72
C TYR A 88 1.89 28.44 5.65
N PHE A 89 1.84 28.12 6.93
CA PHE A 89 2.77 28.63 7.95
C PHE A 89 4.10 27.85 8.00
N SER A 90 4.17 26.68 7.37
CA SER A 90 5.39 25.86 7.27
C SER A 90 6.35 26.31 6.15
N THR A 91 6.02 27.37 5.39
CA THR A 91 6.92 27.91 4.35
C THR A 91 7.91 28.94 4.87
N SER A 92 7.98 29.18 6.19
CA SER A 92 9.09 29.94 6.76
C SER A 92 10.35 29.08 6.74
N GLU A 93 11.50 29.65 6.38
CA GLU A 93 12.82 28.98 6.27
C GLU A 93 13.30 28.28 7.57
N PHE A 94 12.49 28.28 8.63
CA PHE A 94 12.82 27.75 9.95
C PHE A 94 12.40 26.29 10.21
N ASP A 95 11.61 25.64 9.35
CA ASP A 95 11.23 24.22 9.52
C ASP A 95 12.24 23.21 8.92
N TYR A 96 13.35 23.68 8.34
CA TYR A 96 14.43 22.80 7.85
C TYR A 96 15.22 22.10 8.98
N TYR A 97 15.02 22.50 10.24
CA TYR A 97 15.62 21.87 11.41
C TYR A 97 14.55 21.29 12.34
N LYS A 98 13.83 20.29 11.86
CA LYS A 98 13.29 19.29 12.79
C LYS A 98 14.47 18.38 13.17
N PRO A 99 14.93 18.35 14.43
CA PRO A 99 16.07 17.50 14.78
C PRO A 99 15.72 16.04 14.51
N GLU A 100 16.43 15.41 13.57
CA GLU A 100 16.35 13.97 13.21
C GLU A 100 16.72 13.02 14.37
N ASN A 101 16.99 13.54 15.58
CA ASN A 101 17.52 12.78 16.72
C ASN A 101 16.47 12.28 17.72
N GLN A 102 15.17 12.42 17.44
CA GLN A 102 14.16 11.66 18.17
C GLN A 102 13.65 10.56 17.26
N GLN A 103 14.15 9.34 17.49
CA GLN A 103 13.50 8.15 16.95
C GLN A 103 12.02 8.24 17.33
N PRO A 104 11.09 8.21 16.36
CA PRO A 104 9.68 8.27 16.66
C PRO A 104 9.36 7.14 17.62
N LYS A 105 8.69 7.46 18.73
CA LYS A 105 8.26 6.46 19.71
C LYS A 105 7.50 5.37 18.93
N PRO A 106 7.84 4.08 19.09
CA PRO A 106 7.12 3.04 18.40
C PRO A 106 5.64 3.11 18.79
N PRO A 107 4.72 2.92 17.82
CA PRO A 107 3.29 2.99 18.10
C PRO A 107 2.92 1.90 19.10
N ASP A 108 1.97 2.22 19.97
CA ASP A 108 1.43 1.23 20.89
C ASP A 108 0.75 0.11 20.11
N VAL A 109 1.09 -1.12 20.48
CA VAL A 109 0.42 -2.31 19.98
C VAL A 109 -0.65 -2.72 20.99
N PHE A 110 -1.84 -2.97 20.49
CA PHE A 110 -2.97 -3.47 21.26
C PHE A 110 -3.25 -4.91 20.83
N LEU A 111 -3.62 -5.74 21.79
CA LEU A 111 -4.16 -7.06 21.56
C LEU A 111 -5.69 -6.94 21.52
N LEU A 112 -6.25 -7.13 20.33
CA LEU A 112 -7.67 -7.39 20.14
C LEU A 112 -7.89 -8.90 20.22
N LYS A 113 -8.65 -9.32 21.21
CA LYS A 113 -8.95 -10.72 21.50
C LYS A 113 -10.45 -10.93 21.38
N PHE A 114 -10.87 -11.90 20.58
CA PHE A 114 -12.27 -12.28 20.58
C PHE A 114 -12.47 -13.78 20.42
N TRP A 115 -13.57 -14.24 21.01
CA TRP A 115 -14.01 -15.64 20.97
C TRP A 115 -15.21 -15.76 20.04
N CYS A 116 -15.13 -16.69 19.11
CA CYS A 116 -16.23 -17.05 18.23
C CYS A 116 -16.73 -18.46 18.53
N SER A 117 -18.03 -18.68 18.34
CA SER A 117 -18.68 -19.98 18.55
C SER A 117 -18.31 -21.02 17.50
N TYR A 118 -17.91 -20.58 16.30
CA TYR A 118 -17.39 -21.40 15.21
C TYR A 118 -16.57 -20.51 14.28
N ASP A 119 -15.62 -21.10 13.54
CA ASP A 119 -14.98 -20.41 12.42
C ASP A 119 -15.93 -20.41 11.23
N ARG A 120 -16.08 -19.27 10.56
CA ARG A 120 -16.82 -19.20 9.30
C ARG A 120 -15.94 -18.65 8.21
N GLU A 121 -16.16 -19.15 7.00
CA GLU A 121 -15.44 -18.70 5.83
C GLU A 121 -15.54 -17.16 5.68
N GLY A 122 -14.37 -16.53 5.52
CA GLY A 122 -14.27 -15.08 5.35
C GLY A 122 -14.35 -14.24 6.63
N LEU A 123 -14.47 -14.85 7.82
CA LEU A 123 -14.52 -14.10 9.10
C LEU A 123 -13.33 -13.16 9.27
N LEU A 124 -12.12 -13.66 8.99
CA LEU A 124 -10.90 -12.86 9.12
C LEU A 124 -10.89 -11.66 8.16
N HIS A 125 -11.46 -11.80 6.96
CA HIS A 125 -11.60 -10.69 6.02
C HIS A 125 -12.62 -9.67 6.53
N ASP A 126 -13.78 -10.11 7.02
CA ASP A 126 -14.81 -9.23 7.58
C ASP A 126 -14.26 -8.40 8.76
N VAL A 127 -13.44 -9.01 9.62
CA VAL A 127 -12.71 -8.32 10.72
C VAL A 127 -11.67 -7.35 10.16
N THR A 128 -10.91 -7.76 9.15
CA THR A 128 -9.90 -6.91 8.50
C THR A 128 -10.54 -5.69 7.84
N GLU A 129 -11.73 -5.82 7.26
CA GLU A 129 -12.51 -4.73 6.68
C GLU A 129 -12.91 -3.72 7.76
N VAL A 130 -13.48 -4.16 8.89
CA VAL A 130 -13.81 -3.27 10.02
C VAL A 130 -12.59 -2.53 10.55
N LEU A 131 -11.48 -3.25 10.78
CA LEU A 131 -10.26 -2.64 11.29
C LEU A 131 -9.71 -1.61 10.31
N TRP A 132 -9.76 -1.89 9.00
CA TRP A 132 -9.38 -0.94 7.97
C TRP A 132 -10.29 0.30 7.95
N GLU A 133 -11.61 0.15 8.04
CA GLU A 133 -12.57 1.27 8.09
C GLU A 133 -12.34 2.17 9.31
N LEU A 134 -11.83 1.59 10.39
CA LEU A 134 -11.43 2.27 11.61
C LEU A 134 -9.96 2.72 11.58
N GLU A 135 -9.26 2.61 10.46
CA GLU A 135 -7.85 3.03 10.31
C GLU A 135 -6.91 2.36 11.34
N LEU A 136 -7.25 1.14 11.75
CA LEU A 136 -6.45 0.27 12.59
C LEU A 136 -5.63 -0.66 11.70
N THR A 137 -4.34 -0.78 11.99
CA THR A 137 -3.40 -1.58 11.21
C THR A 137 -3.10 -2.88 11.93
N ILE A 138 -3.21 -4.01 11.24
CA ILE A 138 -2.88 -5.33 11.78
C ILE A 138 -1.36 -5.58 11.63
N LYS A 139 -0.73 -6.09 12.69
CA LYS A 139 0.69 -6.48 12.74
C LYS A 139 0.87 -7.99 12.79
N ARG A 140 -0.06 -8.71 13.43
CA ARG A 140 -0.01 -10.16 13.57
C ARG A 140 -1.41 -10.70 13.85
N VAL A 141 -1.69 -11.90 13.33
CA VAL A 141 -2.92 -12.63 13.62
C VAL A 141 -2.58 -14.06 14.02
N LYS A 142 -3.22 -14.55 15.08
CA LYS A 142 -3.22 -15.97 15.43
C LYS A 142 -4.66 -16.43 15.59
N VAL A 143 -5.03 -17.45 14.83
CA VAL A 143 -6.30 -18.16 14.96
C VAL A 143 -6.01 -19.45 15.73
N SER A 144 -6.87 -19.80 16.68
CA SER A 144 -6.71 -21.04 17.46
C SER A 144 -8.07 -21.64 17.78
N THR A 145 -8.30 -22.87 17.32
CA THR A 145 -9.53 -23.61 17.59
C THR A 145 -9.39 -24.42 18.87
N ALA A 146 -10.26 -24.19 19.83
CA ALA A 146 -10.33 -24.93 21.08
C ALA A 146 -10.96 -26.32 20.87
N PRO A 147 -10.71 -27.30 21.76
CA PRO A 147 -11.25 -28.66 21.62
C PRO A 147 -12.78 -28.74 21.62
N ASP A 148 -13.47 -27.73 22.16
CA ASP A 148 -14.93 -27.62 22.16
C ASP A 148 -15.50 -26.98 20.87
N GLY A 149 -14.64 -26.74 19.87
CA GLY A 149 -15.01 -26.17 18.58
C GLY A 149 -15.06 -24.63 18.54
N ARG A 150 -14.87 -23.95 19.68
CA ARG A 150 -14.80 -22.48 19.72
C ARG A 150 -13.48 -22.00 19.14
N VAL A 151 -13.49 -20.78 18.60
CA VAL A 151 -12.31 -20.17 17.98
C VAL A 151 -11.88 -18.98 18.80
N LEU A 152 -10.59 -18.92 19.12
CA LEU A 152 -9.94 -17.77 19.73
C LEU A 152 -9.10 -17.07 18.66
N ASP A 153 -9.46 -15.84 18.36
CA ASP A 153 -8.70 -14.98 17.47
C ASP A 153 -7.95 -13.90 18.25
N LEU A 154 -6.66 -13.80 17.95
CA LEU A 154 -5.76 -12.81 18.54
C LEU A 154 -5.18 -11.93 17.44
N PHE A 155 -5.56 -10.65 17.45
CA PHE A 155 -5.09 -9.64 16.53
C PHE A 155 -4.21 -8.65 17.28
N PHE A 156 -2.98 -8.48 16.80
CA PHE A 156 -2.09 -7.42 17.28
C PHE A 156 -2.24 -6.24 16.34
N ILE A 157 -2.76 -5.12 16.85
CA ILE A 157 -3.15 -3.96 16.06
C ILE A 157 -2.50 -2.67 16.56
N THR A 158 -2.28 -1.72 15.67
CA THR A 158 -1.84 -0.36 15.99
C THR A 158 -2.85 0.65 15.45
N ASP A 159 -3.08 1.74 16.17
CA ASP A 159 -4.02 2.79 15.75
C ASP A 159 -3.30 3.95 15.06
N ASN A 160 -3.60 4.18 13.78
CA ASN A 160 -3.02 5.29 13.03
C ASN A 160 -3.44 6.67 13.57
N ARG A 161 -4.51 6.73 14.38
CA ARG A 161 -5.00 7.95 15.02
C ARG A 161 -4.47 8.13 16.44
N GLU A 162 -3.78 7.12 16.99
CA GLU A 162 -3.32 7.07 18.39
C GLU A 162 -4.42 7.27 19.45
N LEU A 163 -5.67 6.96 19.11
CA LEU A 163 -6.84 7.16 19.99
C LEU A 163 -7.30 5.87 20.69
N LEU A 164 -6.80 4.69 20.29
CA LEU A 164 -7.23 3.40 20.82
C LEU A 164 -6.87 3.17 22.31
N ARG A 165 -6.07 4.06 22.90
CA ARG A 165 -5.90 4.14 24.36
C ARG A 165 -7.17 4.62 25.09
N THR A 166 -8.05 5.34 24.39
CA THR A 166 -9.28 5.88 24.97
C THR A 166 -10.38 4.82 24.98
N LYS A 167 -11.15 4.78 26.07
CA LYS A 167 -12.30 3.86 26.20
C LYS A 167 -13.32 4.06 25.08
N MET A 168 -13.60 5.31 24.70
CA MET A 168 -14.53 5.63 23.62
C MET A 168 -14.14 4.97 22.29
N ARG A 169 -12.86 5.02 21.91
CA ARG A 169 -12.37 4.40 20.67
C ARG A 169 -12.41 2.87 20.74
N GLN A 170 -12.12 2.29 21.90
CA GLN A 170 -12.23 0.85 22.13
C GLN A 170 -13.68 0.36 22.03
N GLU A 171 -14.60 1.06 22.70
CA GLU A 171 -16.03 0.75 22.68
C GLU A 171 -16.62 0.89 21.27
N GLU A 172 -16.25 1.93 20.53
CA GLU A 172 -16.59 2.09 19.12
C GLU A 172 -16.09 0.89 18.30
N THR A 173 -14.81 0.53 18.44
CA THR A 173 -14.20 -0.59 17.70
C THR A 173 -14.92 -1.91 18.00
N ILE A 174 -15.16 -2.20 19.27
CA ILE A 174 -15.89 -3.40 19.71
C ILE A 174 -17.33 -3.39 19.17
N HIS A 175 -17.99 -2.23 19.11
CA HIS A 175 -19.34 -2.10 18.58
C HIS A 175 -19.40 -2.48 17.09
N TYR A 176 -18.49 -1.94 16.26
CA TYR A 176 -18.43 -2.32 14.84
C TYR A 176 -18.13 -3.81 14.64
N LEU A 177 -17.19 -4.37 15.41
CA LEU A 177 -16.89 -5.81 15.36
C LEU A 177 -18.09 -6.66 15.76
N LYS A 178 -18.83 -6.27 16.80
CA LYS A 178 -20.09 -6.94 17.20
C LYS A 178 -21.13 -6.92 16.09
N ASN A 179 -21.26 -5.80 15.37
CA ASN A 179 -22.22 -5.68 14.28
C ASN A 179 -21.90 -6.62 13.12
N VAL A 180 -20.61 -6.79 12.78
CA VAL A 180 -20.16 -7.62 11.65
C VAL A 180 -20.09 -9.11 12.01
N LEU A 181 -19.61 -9.45 13.21
CA LEU A 181 -19.50 -10.83 13.67
C LEU A 181 -20.84 -11.40 14.16
N GLY A 182 -21.76 -10.52 14.56
CA GLY A 182 -23.14 -10.87 14.93
C GLY A 182 -23.21 -11.97 15.99
N LYS A 183 -24.02 -13.00 15.73
CA LYS A 183 -24.26 -14.11 16.67
C LYS A 183 -23.06 -15.04 16.85
N ALA A 184 -22.06 -14.98 15.97
CA ALA A 184 -20.88 -15.81 16.09
C ALA A 184 -20.00 -15.37 17.27
N LEU A 185 -20.01 -14.08 17.60
CA LEU A 185 -19.17 -13.48 18.64
C LEU A 185 -19.68 -13.79 20.05
N ILE A 186 -18.81 -14.36 20.88
CA ILE A 186 -19.06 -14.66 22.29
C ILE A 186 -18.54 -13.53 23.17
N SER A 187 -17.28 -13.11 22.96
CA SER A 187 -16.67 -12.00 23.70
C SER A 187 -15.63 -11.29 22.83
N CYS A 188 -15.40 -10.01 23.11
CA CYS A 188 -14.44 -9.16 22.40
C CYS A 188 -13.82 -8.18 23.38
N GLU A 189 -12.50 -8.19 23.47
CA GLU A 189 -11.69 -7.44 24.43
C GLU A 189 -10.53 -6.76 23.69
N ILE A 190 -10.18 -5.55 24.12
CA ILE A 190 -9.01 -4.81 23.62
C ILE A 190 -8.15 -4.47 24.84
N GLU A 191 -6.91 -4.91 24.80
CA GLU A 191 -5.92 -4.67 25.85
C GLU A 191 -4.60 -4.17 25.26
N LEU A 192 -3.82 -3.44 26.05
CA LEU A 192 -2.49 -3.00 25.60
C LEU A 192 -1.56 -4.23 25.59
N ALA A 193 -0.90 -4.49 24.46
CA ALA A 193 0.00 -5.62 24.36
C ALA A 193 1.26 -5.37 25.20
N GLY A 194 1.73 -6.41 25.90
CA GLY A 194 2.96 -6.34 26.69
C GLY A 194 4.20 -6.04 25.84
N ALA A 195 5.23 -5.44 26.46
CA ALA A 195 6.47 -5.04 25.79
C ALA A 195 7.20 -6.20 25.07
N GLU A 196 6.98 -7.42 25.55
CA GLU A 196 7.53 -8.68 25.01
C GLU A 196 6.96 -9.01 23.62
N VAL A 197 5.73 -8.55 23.33
CA VAL A 197 5.08 -8.75 22.02
C VAL A 197 5.40 -7.61 21.05
N THR A 198 5.66 -6.39 21.54
CA THR A 198 6.18 -5.28 20.73
C THR A 198 7.60 -5.52 20.22
N ALA A 199 8.36 -6.41 20.89
CA ALA A 199 9.70 -6.82 20.49
C ALA A 199 9.73 -7.91 19.39
N CYS A 200 8.56 -8.40 18.94
CA CYS A 200 8.50 -9.40 17.88
C CYS A 200 8.80 -8.77 16.51
N SER A 201 9.68 -9.27 15.66
CA SER A 201 10.82 -10.20 15.71
C SER A 201 11.34 -10.11 14.27
N GLN A 202 12.65 -9.96 14.04
CA GLN A 202 13.19 -10.26 12.72
C GLN A 202 12.95 -11.75 12.48
N SER A 203 11.80 -12.11 11.91
CA SER A 203 11.55 -13.49 11.54
C SER A 203 12.55 -13.84 10.44
N PHE A 204 13.29 -14.93 10.62
CA PHE A 204 14.24 -15.34 9.59
C PHE A 204 13.45 -15.78 8.36
N LEU A 205 13.68 -15.12 7.23
CA LEU A 205 13.19 -15.60 5.95
C LEU A 205 14.07 -16.79 5.54
N PRO A 206 13.48 -17.92 5.13
CA PRO A 206 14.27 -19.04 4.61
C PRO A 206 15.16 -18.59 3.43
N PRO A 207 16.45 -18.95 3.40
CA PRO A 207 17.38 -18.49 2.36
C PRO A 207 16.96 -18.84 0.92
N ALA A 208 16.30 -19.98 0.73
CA ALA A 208 15.78 -20.42 -0.56
C ALA A 208 14.70 -19.48 -1.14
N ILE A 209 14.05 -18.68 -0.29
CA ILE A 209 12.99 -17.75 -0.66
C ILE A 209 13.58 -16.38 -0.96
N THR A 210 14.65 -15.99 -0.26
CA THR A 210 15.27 -14.68 -0.44
C THR A 210 15.90 -14.47 -1.81
N GLU A 211 16.49 -15.50 -2.42
CA GLU A 211 17.10 -15.34 -3.75
C GLU A 211 16.02 -15.24 -4.85
N ASP A 212 15.20 -16.27 -5.06
CA ASP A 212 14.23 -16.30 -6.17
C ASP A 212 13.20 -15.17 -6.13
N MET A 213 12.69 -14.86 -4.93
CA MET A 213 11.67 -13.83 -4.76
C MET A 213 12.27 -12.43 -4.85
N PHE A 214 13.52 -12.24 -4.39
CA PHE A 214 14.13 -10.91 -4.32
C PHE A 214 15.19 -10.57 -5.36
N ASN A 215 15.52 -11.51 -6.25
CA ASN A 215 16.39 -11.30 -7.39
C ASN A 215 15.98 -10.06 -8.20
N LEU A 216 16.86 -9.05 -8.15
CA LEU A 216 16.70 -7.73 -8.75
C LEU A 216 17.04 -7.71 -10.24
N GLU A 217 17.61 -8.79 -10.77
CA GLU A 217 17.83 -8.92 -12.21
C GLU A 217 16.48 -8.91 -12.93
N LEU A 218 16.32 -8.00 -13.88
CA LEU A 218 15.26 -8.08 -14.87
C LEU A 218 15.36 -9.48 -15.51
N PRO A 219 14.25 -10.20 -15.73
CA PRO A 219 14.28 -11.53 -16.33
C PRO A 219 14.70 -11.44 -17.81
N ASN A 220 15.97 -11.15 -18.06
CA ASN A 220 16.61 -11.31 -19.34
C ASN A 220 17.28 -12.67 -19.32
N LYS A 221 16.55 -13.63 -19.91
CA LYS A 221 16.91 -15.02 -20.28
C LYS A 221 16.23 -16.11 -19.44
N HIS A 222 14.96 -16.38 -19.73
CA HIS A 222 14.49 -17.76 -19.65
C HIS A 222 15.04 -18.58 -20.83
N ARG A 223 15.31 -19.86 -20.56
CA ARG A 223 16.01 -20.89 -21.38
C ARG A 223 15.30 -21.30 -22.69
N SER A 224 14.55 -20.44 -23.35
CA SER A 224 13.86 -20.76 -24.61
C SER A 224 13.78 -19.53 -25.52
N GLY A 225 14.81 -19.31 -26.34
CA GLY A 225 14.86 -18.68 -27.68
C GLY A 225 14.02 -17.47 -28.11
N PHE A 226 13.03 -17.00 -27.36
CA PHE A 226 12.09 -15.94 -27.72
C PHE A 226 12.17 -14.83 -26.67
N LEU A 227 12.59 -13.64 -27.08
CA LEU A 227 12.53 -12.42 -26.28
C LEU A 227 11.06 -12.03 -26.13
N VAL A 228 10.43 -12.34 -25.00
CA VAL A 228 9.15 -11.71 -24.63
C VAL A 228 9.48 -10.25 -24.31
N PRO A 229 8.87 -9.26 -24.99
CA PRO A 229 9.11 -7.84 -24.71
C PRO A 229 8.80 -7.54 -23.24
N ASN A 230 9.64 -6.70 -22.60
CA ASN A 230 9.35 -6.24 -21.25
C ASN A 230 8.00 -5.49 -21.25
N PRO A 231 7.01 -5.90 -20.43
CA PRO A 231 5.70 -5.25 -20.41
C PRO A 231 5.76 -3.80 -19.90
N VAL A 232 6.89 -3.37 -19.35
CA VAL A 232 7.14 -1.99 -18.91
C VAL A 232 8.19 -1.33 -19.81
N SER A 233 7.77 -0.33 -20.58
CA SER A 233 8.67 0.55 -21.31
C SER A 233 8.91 1.83 -20.49
N VAL A 234 10.17 2.25 -20.46
CA VAL A 234 10.61 3.51 -19.83
C VAL A 234 11.56 4.17 -20.80
N THR A 235 11.20 5.34 -21.30
CA THR A 235 12.02 6.14 -22.22
C THR A 235 12.40 7.46 -21.58
N VAL A 236 13.52 8.02 -22.04
CA VAL A 236 14.04 9.30 -21.55
C VAL A 236 14.18 10.25 -22.73
N ASP A 237 13.71 11.47 -22.56
CA ASP A 237 13.89 12.54 -23.53
C ASP A 237 14.40 13.81 -22.84
N ASN A 238 15.58 14.24 -23.26
CA ASN A 238 16.23 15.47 -22.81
C ASN A 238 16.18 16.60 -23.85
N THR A 239 15.40 16.46 -24.92
CA THR A 239 15.30 17.45 -26.00
C THR A 239 14.08 18.36 -25.87
N LEU A 240 12.98 17.87 -25.30
CA LEU A 240 11.70 18.60 -25.22
C LEU A 240 11.66 19.73 -24.18
N SER A 241 12.61 19.77 -23.24
CA SER A 241 12.70 20.84 -22.25
C SER A 241 14.15 21.17 -21.96
N PRO A 242 14.56 22.46 -21.89
CA PRO A 242 15.92 22.81 -21.51
C PRO A 242 16.20 22.53 -20.02
N ALA A 243 15.17 22.60 -19.16
CA ALA A 243 15.32 22.52 -17.71
C ALA A 243 15.02 21.12 -17.11
N HIS A 244 14.22 20.30 -17.79
CA HIS A 244 13.73 19.03 -17.24
C HIS A 244 14.16 17.83 -18.08
N THR A 245 14.20 16.67 -17.44
CA THR A 245 14.31 15.35 -18.09
C THR A 245 12.92 14.75 -18.21
N LEU A 246 12.42 14.52 -19.41
CA LEU A 246 11.16 13.80 -19.60
C LEU A 246 11.41 12.30 -19.44
N ILE A 247 10.62 11.66 -18.59
CA ILE A 247 10.48 10.20 -18.57
C ILE A 247 9.08 9.85 -19.05
N GLN A 248 8.99 8.93 -20.00
CA GLN A 248 7.72 8.38 -20.46
C GLN A 248 7.64 6.90 -20.08
N LEU A 249 6.53 6.52 -19.48
CA LEU A 249 6.24 5.17 -19.02
C LEU A 249 5.05 4.62 -19.82
N LEU A 250 5.21 3.41 -20.33
CA LEU A 250 4.11 2.63 -20.90
C LEU A 250 4.10 1.27 -20.22
N CYS A 251 3.00 0.94 -19.54
CA CYS A 251 2.86 -0.32 -18.82
C CYS A 251 1.40 -0.77 -18.71
N LYS A 252 1.18 -1.97 -18.19
CA LYS A 252 -0.16 -2.40 -17.79
C LYS A 252 -0.58 -1.63 -16.54
N ASP A 253 -1.80 -1.11 -16.52
CA ASP A 253 -2.36 -0.47 -15.35
C ASP A 253 -2.60 -1.50 -14.23
N HIS A 254 -2.45 -1.04 -12.99
CA HIS A 254 -2.72 -1.83 -11.80
C HIS A 254 -3.09 -0.92 -10.63
N LYS A 255 -3.83 -1.49 -9.68
CA LYS A 255 -4.22 -0.83 -8.43
C LYS A 255 -2.99 -0.23 -7.75
N GLY A 256 -2.93 1.09 -7.60
CA GLY A 256 -1.80 1.76 -6.94
C GLY A 256 -0.59 2.07 -7.82
N LEU A 257 -0.69 1.95 -9.16
CA LEU A 257 0.40 2.27 -10.08
C LEU A 257 0.99 3.68 -9.84
N SER A 258 0.16 4.72 -9.71
CA SER A 258 0.67 6.08 -9.41
C SER A 258 1.45 6.12 -8.09
N TYR A 259 1.00 5.40 -7.05
CA TYR A 259 1.75 5.31 -5.79
C TYR A 259 3.12 4.63 -5.99
N ASP A 260 3.18 3.54 -6.75
CA ASP A 260 4.43 2.80 -6.98
C ASP A 260 5.45 3.64 -7.77
N ILE A 261 4.99 4.42 -8.75
CA ILE A 261 5.82 5.39 -9.49
C ILE A 261 6.32 6.49 -8.55
N MET A 262 5.40 7.16 -7.85
CA MET A 262 5.70 8.30 -6.99
C MET A 262 6.61 7.93 -5.83
N ARG A 263 6.42 6.73 -5.24
CA ARG A 263 7.31 6.18 -4.22
C ARG A 263 8.73 6.02 -4.76
N THR A 264 8.87 5.41 -5.93
CA THR A 264 10.19 5.17 -6.54
C THR A 264 10.92 6.50 -6.78
N LEU A 265 10.23 7.53 -7.23
CA LEU A 265 10.82 8.86 -7.45
C LEU A 265 11.16 9.56 -6.14
N LYS A 266 10.28 9.46 -5.13
CA LYS A 266 10.50 9.99 -3.78
C LYS A 266 11.74 9.38 -3.13
N ASP A 267 11.90 8.06 -3.19
CA ASP A 267 13.05 7.34 -2.61
C ASP A 267 14.39 7.72 -3.28
N TYR A 268 14.35 8.26 -4.51
CA TYR A 268 15.52 8.77 -5.24
C TYR A 268 15.71 10.29 -5.11
N HIS A 269 14.89 10.96 -4.31
CA HIS A 269 14.86 12.42 -4.18
C HIS A 269 14.72 13.14 -5.52
N ILE A 270 13.90 12.58 -6.42
CA ILE A 270 13.60 13.18 -7.72
C ILE A 270 12.34 14.03 -7.59
N GLN A 271 12.42 15.25 -8.08
CA GLN A 271 11.30 16.19 -8.13
C GLN A 271 10.57 16.05 -9.46
N ILE A 272 9.25 16.18 -9.41
CA ILE A 272 8.38 16.17 -10.59
C ILE A 272 7.85 17.57 -10.74
N SER A 273 8.12 18.24 -11.86
CA SER A 273 7.62 19.59 -12.15
C SER A 273 6.28 19.57 -12.88
N TYR A 274 6.14 18.63 -13.80
CA TYR A 274 4.90 18.34 -14.51
C TYR A 274 4.72 16.84 -14.63
N GLY A 275 3.51 16.36 -14.42
CA GLY A 275 3.17 14.96 -14.56
C GLY A 275 1.82 14.81 -15.25
N ARG A 276 1.73 13.81 -16.12
CA ARG A 276 0.48 13.38 -16.71
C ARG A 276 0.41 11.86 -16.65
N PHE A 277 -0.71 11.36 -16.17
CA PHE A 277 -0.99 9.93 -16.08
C PHE A 277 -2.34 9.67 -16.75
N PHE A 278 -2.41 8.61 -17.55
CA PHE A 278 -3.63 8.19 -18.19
C PHE A 278 -3.71 6.67 -18.31
N ALA A 279 -4.66 6.07 -17.60
CA ALA A 279 -5.04 4.68 -17.77
C ALA A 279 -6.20 4.57 -18.77
N ASN A 280 -6.01 3.75 -19.81
CA ASN A 280 -7.01 3.53 -20.83
C ASN A 280 -7.90 2.32 -20.50
N ARG A 281 -9.04 2.22 -21.18
CA ARG A 281 -10.02 1.14 -20.98
C ARG A 281 -9.51 -0.26 -21.31
N LYS A 282 -8.36 -0.39 -21.99
CA LYS A 282 -7.73 -1.68 -22.30
C LYS A 282 -6.79 -2.15 -21.18
N GLY A 283 -6.69 -1.40 -20.09
CA GLY A 283 -5.81 -1.72 -18.96
C GLY A 283 -4.34 -1.39 -19.22
N ASN A 284 -4.04 -0.51 -20.18
CA ASN A 284 -2.70 0.05 -20.35
C ASN A 284 -2.66 1.47 -19.80
N CYS A 285 -1.50 1.86 -19.28
CA CYS A 285 -1.24 3.18 -18.73
C CYS A 285 -0.08 3.85 -19.47
N GLU A 286 -0.27 5.14 -19.77
CA GLU A 286 0.72 6.07 -20.30
C GLU A 286 1.00 7.15 -19.25
N VAL A 287 2.28 7.39 -18.95
CA VAL A 287 2.70 8.41 -17.97
C VAL A 287 3.83 9.24 -18.54
N ASP A 288 3.70 10.56 -18.51
CA ASP A 288 4.74 11.51 -18.89
C ASP A 288 5.13 12.34 -17.66
N LEU A 289 6.41 12.32 -17.29
CA LEU A 289 6.92 13.02 -16.11
C LEU A 289 8.12 13.91 -16.47
N PHE A 290 8.02 15.20 -16.19
CA PHE A 290 9.14 16.15 -16.32
C PHE A 290 9.84 16.22 -14.97
N LEU A 291 11.05 15.67 -14.93
CA LEU A 291 11.80 15.41 -13.72
C LEU A 291 12.98 16.35 -13.56
N MET A 292 13.32 16.64 -12.29
CA MET A 292 14.56 17.30 -11.88
C MET A 292 15.21 16.54 -10.72
N GLN A 293 16.52 16.67 -10.59
CA GLN A 293 17.24 16.24 -9.39
C GLN A 293 16.90 17.15 -8.21
N ALA A 294 17.21 16.71 -6.99
CA ALA A 294 17.03 17.51 -5.77
C ALA A 294 17.76 18.87 -5.79
N ASP A 295 18.82 19.03 -6.58
CA ASP A 295 19.52 20.30 -6.76
C ASP A 295 18.86 21.22 -7.79
N GLY A 296 17.65 20.89 -8.26
CA GLY A 296 16.90 21.62 -9.27
C GLY A 296 17.45 21.47 -10.69
N LYS A 297 18.47 20.63 -10.91
CA LYS A 297 19.05 20.42 -12.23
C LYS A 297 18.45 19.23 -12.94
N LYS A 298 18.42 19.35 -14.26
CA LYS A 298 18.12 18.27 -15.19
C LYS A 298 19.02 17.03 -14.97
N ILE A 299 18.48 15.84 -15.18
CA ILE A 299 19.26 14.58 -15.13
C ILE A 299 19.95 14.42 -16.49
N VAL A 300 21.20 14.87 -16.60
CA VAL A 300 21.98 14.80 -17.85
C VAL A 300 22.85 13.55 -17.92
N ASP A 301 23.34 13.08 -16.77
CA ASP A 301 24.22 11.90 -16.69
C ASP A 301 23.48 10.63 -17.15
N PRO A 302 23.93 9.97 -18.24
CA PRO A 302 23.33 8.74 -18.74
C PRO A 302 23.30 7.61 -17.72
N ASN A 303 24.27 7.53 -16.80
CA ASN A 303 24.29 6.50 -15.78
C ASN A 303 23.15 6.70 -14.77
N LYS A 304 22.90 7.94 -14.35
CA LYS A 304 21.76 8.29 -13.48
C LYS A 304 20.43 8.02 -14.16
N GLN A 305 20.29 8.37 -15.43
CA GLN A 305 19.11 8.07 -16.23
C GLN A 305 18.86 6.57 -16.33
N ASN A 306 19.89 5.79 -16.66
CA ASN A 306 19.80 4.34 -16.78
C ASN A 306 19.48 3.67 -15.44
N ALA A 307 20.07 4.14 -14.33
CA ALA A 307 19.77 3.65 -12.99
C ALA A 307 18.30 3.88 -12.63
N LEU A 308 17.80 5.10 -12.86
CA LEU A 308 16.39 5.46 -12.62
C LEU A 308 15.43 4.65 -13.48
N CYS A 309 15.71 4.52 -14.79
CA CYS A 309 14.87 3.74 -15.70
C CYS A 309 14.84 2.27 -15.30
N SER A 310 15.99 1.69 -14.96
CA SER A 310 16.09 0.31 -14.50
C SER A 310 15.32 0.11 -13.19
N ARG A 311 15.35 1.11 -12.30
CA ARG A 311 14.58 1.10 -11.06
C ARG A 311 13.08 1.10 -11.32
N LEU A 312 12.59 2.03 -12.12
CA LEU A 312 11.17 2.11 -12.48
C LEU A 312 10.71 0.82 -13.14
N ARG A 313 11.47 0.27 -14.10
CA ARG A 313 11.14 -1.03 -14.71
C ARG A 313 11.03 -2.15 -13.69
N MET A 314 11.98 -2.23 -12.76
CA MET A 314 11.98 -3.27 -11.72
C MET A 314 10.77 -3.17 -10.79
N GLU A 315 10.49 -1.97 -10.29
CA GLU A 315 9.39 -1.73 -9.33
C GLU A 315 8.01 -1.89 -10.01
N LEU A 316 7.87 -1.50 -11.28
CA LEU A 316 6.60 -1.63 -12.00
C LEU A 316 6.35 -3.03 -12.58
N LEU A 317 7.40 -3.81 -12.83
CA LEU A 317 7.26 -5.18 -13.32
C LEU A 317 6.73 -6.12 -12.22
N ARG A 318 7.16 -5.92 -10.97
CA ARG A 318 6.74 -6.71 -9.80
C ARG A 318 6.50 -5.79 -8.60
N PRO A 319 5.42 -4.98 -8.60
CA PRO A 319 5.14 -4.01 -7.53
C PRO A 319 4.97 -4.68 -6.16
N VAL A 320 4.41 -5.89 -6.16
CA VAL A 320 4.35 -6.78 -5.00
C VAL A 320 4.91 -8.14 -5.41
N ARG A 321 5.76 -8.70 -4.56
CA ARG A 321 6.38 -10.01 -4.75
C ARG A 321 5.54 -11.06 -4.05
N LEU A 322 5.27 -12.17 -4.72
CA LEU A 322 4.39 -13.20 -4.21
C LEU A 322 4.98 -14.58 -4.50
N ALA A 323 4.86 -15.48 -3.53
CA ALA A 323 5.26 -16.87 -3.66
C ALA A 323 4.38 -17.75 -2.77
N VAL A 324 4.08 -18.97 -3.21
CA VAL A 324 3.39 -19.99 -2.41
C VAL A 324 4.36 -21.15 -2.20
N VAL A 325 4.76 -21.35 -0.95
CA VAL A 325 5.83 -22.31 -0.56
C VAL A 325 5.30 -23.36 0.41
N SER A 326 6.09 -24.41 0.62
CA SER A 326 5.81 -25.42 1.65
C SER A 326 6.53 -25.05 2.95
N ARG A 327 5.84 -25.18 4.08
CA ARG A 327 6.40 -25.05 5.43
C ARG A 327 6.15 -26.35 6.18
N GLY A 328 7.01 -27.34 5.95
CA GLY A 328 6.74 -28.70 6.41
C GLY A 328 5.56 -29.30 5.65
N PRO A 329 4.52 -29.82 6.32
CA PRO A 329 3.31 -30.32 5.66
C PRO A 329 2.39 -29.19 5.17
N ASP A 330 2.53 -27.98 5.72
CA ASP A 330 1.58 -26.89 5.50
C ASP A 330 1.96 -26.03 4.28
N THR A 331 0.98 -25.36 3.69
CA THR A 331 1.21 -24.34 2.65
C THR A 331 1.30 -22.95 3.27
N GLU A 332 2.38 -22.22 2.93
CA GLU A 332 2.61 -20.84 3.36
C GLU A 332 2.57 -19.90 2.14
N LEU A 333 1.69 -18.91 2.17
CA LEU A 333 1.67 -17.80 1.22
C LEU A 333 2.57 -16.68 1.74
N LEU A 334 3.47 -16.24 0.88
CA LEU A 334 4.38 -15.13 1.12
C LEU A 334 4.06 -13.98 0.18
N VAL A 335 3.87 -12.80 0.75
CA VAL A 335 3.69 -11.56 0.00
C VAL A 335 4.68 -10.55 0.54
N ALA A 336 5.59 -10.04 -0.28
CA ALA A 336 6.48 -8.95 0.10
C ALA A 336 6.15 -7.66 -0.64
N ASN A 337 5.96 -6.64 0.17
CA ASN A 337 5.63 -5.29 -0.23
C ASN A 337 6.84 -4.40 0.00
N PRO A 338 7.31 -3.65 -1.01
CA PRO A 338 8.39 -2.71 -0.80
C PRO A 338 7.94 -1.57 0.12
N VAL A 339 8.86 -1.09 0.96
CA VAL A 339 8.61 -0.05 1.95
C VAL A 339 9.30 1.25 1.51
N GLU A 340 8.59 2.37 1.62
CA GLU A 340 9.15 3.73 1.46
C GLU A 340 10.29 3.95 2.46
N LEU A 341 11.28 4.79 2.13
CA LEU A 341 12.31 5.19 3.11
C LEU A 341 11.73 5.85 4.39
N SER A 342 10.49 6.35 4.34
CA SER A 342 9.77 6.85 5.50
C SER A 342 9.12 5.76 6.37
N GLY A 343 9.42 4.48 6.13
CA GLY A 343 8.90 3.33 6.87
C GLY A 343 7.44 2.95 6.55
N ARG A 344 6.80 3.56 5.54
CA ARG A 344 5.42 3.23 5.16
C ARG A 344 5.41 2.25 3.98
N GLY A 345 4.60 1.19 4.10
CA GLY A 345 4.35 0.26 3.00
C GLY A 345 3.13 0.67 2.18
N ARG A 346 2.99 0.02 1.02
CA ARG A 346 1.75 0.05 0.22
C ARG A 346 0.54 -0.30 1.09
N PRO A 347 -0.51 0.54 1.12
CA PRO A 347 -1.72 0.28 1.90
C PRO A 347 -2.55 -0.86 1.30
N LEU A 348 -3.50 -1.37 2.09
CA LEU A 348 -4.46 -2.42 1.71
C LEU A 348 -3.90 -3.81 1.37
N VAL A 349 -2.59 -4.04 1.44
CA VAL A 349 -2.00 -5.34 1.07
C VAL A 349 -2.64 -6.50 1.85
N PHE A 350 -2.72 -6.40 3.18
CA PHE A 350 -3.36 -7.47 3.97
C PHE A 350 -4.86 -7.59 3.73
N HIS A 351 -5.56 -6.47 3.62
CA HIS A 351 -6.98 -6.45 3.28
C HIS A 351 -7.24 -7.22 1.96
N ASP A 352 -6.45 -6.94 0.93
CA ASP A 352 -6.57 -7.57 -0.38
C ASP A 352 -6.18 -9.05 -0.36
N ILE A 353 -5.17 -9.44 0.44
CA ILE A 353 -4.82 -10.86 0.65
C ILE A 353 -6.00 -11.62 1.25
N THR A 354 -6.61 -11.08 2.32
CA THR A 354 -7.73 -11.74 3.00
C THR A 354 -8.97 -11.80 2.12
N LEU A 355 -9.23 -10.78 1.29
CA LEU A 355 -10.30 -10.77 0.30
C LEU A 355 -10.09 -11.85 -0.77
N ALA A 356 -8.87 -11.97 -1.28
CA ALA A 356 -8.53 -12.99 -2.27
C ALA A 356 -8.69 -14.40 -1.72
N LEU A 357 -8.18 -14.66 -0.51
CA LEU A 357 -8.29 -15.97 0.14
C LEU A 357 -9.73 -16.33 0.48
N LYS A 358 -10.55 -15.35 0.90
CA LYS A 358 -12.01 -15.51 1.04
C LYS A 358 -12.65 -15.92 -0.29
N THR A 359 -12.31 -15.25 -1.39
CA THR A 359 -12.86 -15.56 -2.72
C THR A 359 -12.44 -16.95 -3.23
N LEU A 360 -11.25 -17.41 -2.83
CA LEU A 360 -10.72 -18.73 -3.15
C LEU A 360 -11.21 -19.83 -2.20
N ASN A 361 -12.05 -19.51 -1.21
CA ASN A 361 -12.43 -20.41 -0.12
C ASN A 361 -11.21 -21.09 0.54
N THR A 362 -10.19 -20.27 0.85
CA THR A 362 -8.96 -20.72 1.50
C THR A 362 -8.89 -20.10 2.89
N ARG A 363 -8.80 -20.95 3.92
CA ARG A 363 -8.76 -20.51 5.32
C ARG A 363 -7.34 -20.08 5.72
N ILE A 364 -7.28 -19.17 6.68
CA ILE A 364 -6.03 -18.63 7.22
C ILE A 364 -5.87 -19.14 8.64
N PHE A 365 -4.79 -19.87 8.88
CA PHE A 365 -4.44 -20.37 10.21
C PHE A 365 -3.69 -19.32 11.05
N SER A 366 -2.72 -18.65 10.45
CA SER A 366 -1.96 -17.61 11.15
C SER A 366 -1.33 -16.63 10.18
N VAL A 367 -1.07 -15.41 10.67
CA VAL A 367 -0.44 -14.35 9.90
C VAL A 367 0.65 -13.67 10.72
N GLU A 368 1.83 -13.59 10.15
CA GLU A 368 2.93 -12.79 10.68
C GLU A 368 3.31 -11.71 9.65
N ILE A 369 3.29 -10.45 10.08
CA ILE A 369 3.69 -9.31 9.25
C ILE A 369 4.98 -8.75 9.84
N GLY A 370 6.07 -8.89 9.11
CA GLY A 370 7.40 -8.52 9.55
C GLY A 370 8.06 -7.49 8.64
N ARG A 371 9.02 -6.74 9.20
CA ARG A 371 9.92 -5.87 8.44
C ARG A 371 11.27 -6.56 8.27
N HIS A 372 11.74 -6.60 7.02
CA HIS A 372 12.96 -7.32 6.64
C HIS A 372 13.84 -6.44 5.76
N MET A 373 15.12 -6.32 6.11
CA MET A 373 16.13 -5.69 5.26
C MET A 373 16.69 -6.74 4.29
N ILE A 374 16.48 -6.54 2.99
CA ILE A 374 16.91 -7.45 1.92
C ILE A 374 17.52 -6.60 0.80
N HIS A 375 18.78 -6.85 0.47
CA HIS A 375 19.56 -6.06 -0.50
C HIS A 375 19.46 -4.54 -0.26
N ASP A 376 19.71 -4.12 0.99
CA ASP A 376 19.66 -2.72 1.44
C ASP A 376 18.30 -2.03 1.27
N ARG A 377 17.23 -2.81 1.21
CA ARG A 377 15.85 -2.30 1.14
C ARG A 377 15.00 -2.93 2.21
N GLU A 378 14.15 -2.11 2.80
CA GLU A 378 13.14 -2.60 3.72
C GLU A 378 11.94 -3.17 2.96
N TRP A 379 11.48 -4.34 3.40
CA TRP A 379 10.30 -5.02 2.89
C TRP A 379 9.36 -5.33 4.05
N GLU A 380 8.07 -5.11 3.82
CA GLU A 380 7.03 -5.62 4.67
C GLU A 380 6.57 -6.96 4.11
N VAL A 381 6.85 -8.03 4.85
CA VAL A 381 6.58 -9.39 4.42
C VAL A 381 5.42 -9.95 5.23
N TYR A 382 4.39 -10.37 4.51
CA TYR A 382 3.23 -11.04 5.01
C TYR A 382 3.46 -12.54 4.84
N ARG A 383 3.49 -13.26 5.96
CA ARG A 383 3.61 -14.72 6.01
C ARG A 383 2.29 -15.27 6.48
N ILE A 384 1.56 -15.92 5.58
CA ILE A 384 0.23 -16.44 5.84
C ILE A 384 0.30 -17.95 5.79
N LEU A 385 0.10 -18.60 6.94
CA LEU A 385 -0.08 -20.05 6.98
C LEU A 385 -1.53 -20.35 6.62
N LEU A 386 -1.72 -21.17 5.58
CA LEU A 386 -3.04 -21.53 5.09
C LEU A 386 -3.51 -22.80 5.79
N ASP A 387 -4.79 -22.83 6.14
CA ASP A 387 -5.46 -24.02 6.65
C ASP A 387 -6.06 -24.77 5.45
N GLU A 388 -5.49 -25.93 5.11
CA GLU A 388 -5.94 -26.75 3.98
C GLU A 388 -7.26 -27.49 4.28
N GLY A 389 -7.70 -27.57 5.55
CA GLY A 389 -8.94 -28.20 5.96
C GLY A 389 -9.13 -29.65 5.45
N ASP A 390 -10.37 -30.16 5.54
CA ASP A 390 -10.76 -31.48 5.00
C ASP A 390 -11.18 -31.43 3.52
N GLY A 391 -11.03 -30.28 2.86
CA GLY A 391 -11.47 -30.03 1.48
C GLY A 391 -10.44 -30.41 0.42
N LEU A 392 -10.81 -30.26 -0.86
CA LEU A 392 -9.83 -30.37 -1.95
C LEU A 392 -8.88 -29.16 -1.89
N PRO A 393 -7.56 -29.36 -1.74
CA PRO A 393 -6.62 -28.26 -1.62
C PRO A 393 -6.59 -27.44 -2.91
N VAL A 394 -6.68 -26.11 -2.76
CA VAL A 394 -6.54 -25.19 -3.89
C VAL A 394 -5.10 -25.26 -4.38
N SER A 395 -4.91 -25.49 -5.69
CA SER A 395 -3.56 -25.55 -6.26
C SER A 395 -2.79 -24.25 -5.99
N ARG A 396 -1.49 -24.36 -5.70
CA ARG A 396 -0.61 -23.21 -5.42
C ARG A 396 -0.67 -22.12 -6.49
N ASN A 397 -0.70 -22.50 -7.77
CA ASN A 397 -0.81 -21.55 -8.88
C ASN A 397 -2.11 -20.74 -8.84
N LYS A 398 -3.23 -21.37 -8.48
CA LYS A 398 -4.53 -20.71 -8.36
C LYS A 398 -4.57 -19.74 -7.17
N ILE A 399 -3.90 -20.08 -6.07
CA ILE A 399 -3.72 -19.17 -4.92
C ILE A 399 -2.88 -17.96 -5.35
N GLU A 400 -1.73 -18.21 -5.96
CA GLU A 400 -0.84 -17.15 -6.44
C GLU A 400 -1.52 -16.21 -7.44
N GLU A 401 -2.20 -16.77 -8.45
CA GLU A 401 -2.89 -15.98 -9.46
C GLU A 401 -4.06 -15.19 -8.85
N GLY A 402 -4.89 -15.83 -8.01
CA GLY A 402 -6.04 -15.18 -7.38
C GLY A 402 -5.63 -14.03 -6.45
N VAL A 403 -4.61 -14.25 -5.62
CA VAL A 403 -4.08 -13.20 -4.74
C VAL A 403 -3.42 -12.08 -5.55
N ARG A 404 -2.64 -12.40 -6.59
CA ARG A 404 -2.03 -11.42 -7.47
C ARG A 404 -3.08 -10.56 -8.18
N LYS A 405 -4.16 -11.15 -8.69
CA LYS A 405 -5.26 -10.42 -9.33
C LYS A 405 -5.88 -9.39 -8.41
N VAL A 406 -6.25 -9.77 -7.19
CA VAL A 406 -6.86 -8.83 -6.22
C VAL A 406 -5.87 -7.73 -5.81
N LEU A 407 -4.61 -8.08 -5.53
CA LEU A 407 -3.57 -7.11 -5.17
C LEU A 407 -3.31 -6.09 -6.28
N MET A 408 -3.37 -6.51 -7.55
CA MET A 408 -3.15 -5.65 -8.71
C MET A 408 -4.44 -5.02 -9.25
N GLY A 409 -5.61 -5.35 -8.71
CA GLY A 409 -6.91 -4.90 -9.23
C GLY A 409 -7.20 -5.38 -10.65
N TRP A 410 -6.76 -6.59 -11.01
CA TRP A 410 -7.02 -7.20 -12.31
C TRP A 410 -8.23 -8.15 -12.24
N GLU A 411 -8.91 -8.32 -13.37
CA GLU A 411 -10.01 -9.28 -13.56
C GLU A 411 -9.52 -10.74 -13.69
#